data_AF-A0A937WX43-F1
#
_entry.id   AF-A0A937WX43-F1
#
_cell.length_a   1.000
_cell.length_b   1.000
_cell.length_c   1.000
_cell.angle_alpha   90.00
_cell.angle_beta   90.00
_cell.angle_gamma   90.00
#
_symmetry.space_group_name_H-M   'P 1'
#
loop_
_entity.id
_entity.type
_entity.pdbx_description
1 polymer ?
#
loop_
_entity_poly.entity_id
_entity_poly.type
_entity_poly.pdbx_seq_one_letter_code
_entity_poly.pdbx_strand_id
1 'polypeptide(L)'
;LALDYGPSTAPELDPMAVALVRHGIRKGHRIALFTLWPDGLGQINKITDDTIRAEFPDKRYGADYVNLGYKAGGGGAINTMMVNLKTMIPADALGALLDSLPMMAETRSLSDFSVIVSLTAGDPGLKEWIQFAGDIGGIPVMGGGTAVVAPELYPYYPQQMVGIMGGLKGASEYESALMLGYPDTERLEMAATVRMGPQVVSHVVIVLLVILGNIGYLLERKKSIRR
;
A
#
# COMPACT_ATOMS: atom_id res chain seq x y z
N LEU A 1 -6.75 -6.29 -0.42
CA LEU A 1 -5.46 -5.58 -0.42
C LEU A 1 -4.76 -5.88 -1.73
N ALA A 2 -4.75 -4.91 -2.64
CA ALA A 2 -4.03 -4.99 -3.90
C ALA A 2 -2.61 -4.44 -3.73
N LEU A 3 -1.60 -5.23 -4.11
CA LEU A 3 -0.18 -4.83 -4.10
C LEU A 3 0.27 -4.61 -5.54
N ASP A 4 -0.06 -3.44 -6.08
CA ASP A 4 0.17 -3.03 -7.47
C ASP A 4 1.54 -2.34 -7.62
N TYR A 5 2.59 -3.06 -7.20
CA TYR A 5 3.97 -2.59 -7.22
C TYR A 5 4.98 -3.74 -7.26
N GLY A 6 6.24 -3.43 -7.59
CA GLY A 6 7.33 -4.39 -7.69
C GLY A 6 8.50 -4.10 -6.73
N PRO A 7 9.56 -4.94 -6.75
CA PRO A 7 10.72 -4.81 -5.86
C PRO A 7 11.41 -3.45 -5.87
N SER A 8 11.35 -2.71 -6.98
CA SER A 8 11.98 -1.40 -7.13
C SER A 8 11.36 -0.31 -6.24
N THR A 9 10.08 -0.44 -5.88
CA THR A 9 9.33 0.53 -5.07
C THR A 9 8.91 -0.04 -3.71
N ALA A 10 9.21 -1.32 -3.46
CA ALA A 10 9.01 -2.00 -2.18
C ALA A 10 9.60 -1.26 -0.97
N PRO A 11 10.77 -0.58 -1.03
CA PRO A 11 11.27 0.17 0.11
C PRO A 11 10.32 1.25 0.65
N GLU A 12 9.43 1.76 -0.20
CA GLU A 12 8.44 2.77 0.13
C GLU A 12 7.07 2.17 0.48
N LEU A 13 6.67 1.09 -0.21
CA LEU A 13 5.32 0.52 -0.14
C LEU A 13 5.18 -0.68 0.79
N ASP A 14 6.23 -1.50 0.98
CA ASP A 14 6.15 -2.65 1.90
C ASP A 14 5.78 -2.24 3.32
N PRO A 15 6.33 -1.16 3.91
CA PRO A 15 5.94 -0.74 5.26
C PRO A 15 4.44 -0.41 5.36
N MET A 16 3.84 0.16 4.29
CA MET A 16 2.40 0.40 4.24
C MET A 16 1.62 -0.93 4.26
N ALA A 17 2.04 -1.90 3.43
CA ALA A 17 1.40 -3.20 3.32
C ALA A 17 1.45 -3.94 4.67
N VAL A 18 2.62 -3.98 5.29
CA VAL A 18 2.86 -4.60 6.59
C VAL A 18 1.97 -3.95 7.66
N ALA A 19 1.96 -2.62 7.76
CA ALA A 19 1.17 -1.92 8.76
C ALA A 19 -0.35 -2.13 8.56
N LEU A 20 -0.83 -2.12 7.31
CA LEU A 20 -2.23 -2.39 6.97
C LEU A 20 -2.64 -3.83 7.32
N VAL A 21 -1.80 -4.81 6.98
CA VAL A 21 -2.04 -6.23 7.31
C VAL A 21 -2.10 -6.43 8.81
N ARG A 22 -1.11 -5.91 9.55
CA ARG A 22 -1.06 -5.95 11.02
C ARG A 22 -2.31 -5.34 11.64
N HIS A 23 -2.74 -4.17 11.15
CA HIS A 23 -3.93 -3.51 11.67
C HIS A 23 -5.21 -4.30 11.33
N GLY A 24 -5.35 -4.78 10.10
CA GLY A 24 -6.49 -5.55 9.64
C GLY A 24 -6.69 -6.84 10.44
N ILE A 25 -5.62 -7.61 10.63
CA ILE A 25 -5.64 -8.86 11.40
C ILE A 25 -6.00 -8.60 12.86
N ARG A 26 -5.43 -7.55 13.49
CA ARG A 26 -5.75 -7.18 14.88
C ARG A 26 -7.20 -6.78 15.10
N LYS A 27 -7.83 -6.17 14.09
CA LYS A 27 -9.27 -5.88 14.10
C LYS A 27 -10.15 -7.10 13.79
N GLY A 28 -9.57 -8.26 13.54
CA GLY A 28 -10.29 -9.49 13.19
C GLY A 28 -10.83 -9.49 11.76
N HIS A 29 -10.27 -8.67 10.87
CA HIS A 29 -10.64 -8.67 9.46
C HIS A 29 -9.96 -9.82 8.71
N ARG A 30 -10.69 -10.38 7.73
CA ARG A 30 -10.14 -11.35 6.79
C ARG A 30 -9.50 -10.61 5.62
N ILE A 31 -8.36 -11.07 5.13
CA ILE A 31 -7.57 -10.35 4.12
C ILE A 31 -7.41 -11.16 2.85
N ALA A 32 -7.97 -10.68 1.75
CA ALA A 32 -7.63 -11.16 0.41
C ALA A 32 -6.53 -10.28 -0.19
N LEU A 33 -5.39 -10.90 -0.53
CA LEU A 33 -4.28 -10.25 -1.22
C LEU A 33 -4.37 -10.53 -2.72
N PHE A 34 -4.10 -9.51 -3.54
CA PHE A 34 -4.24 -9.57 -4.99
C PHE A 34 -3.25 -8.59 -5.64
N THR A 35 -3.00 -8.72 -6.94
CA THR A 35 -2.21 -7.73 -7.70
C THR A 35 -2.61 -7.67 -9.17
N LEU A 36 -2.56 -6.46 -9.73
CA LEU A 36 -2.65 -6.19 -11.16
C LEU A 36 -1.26 -6.13 -11.83
N TRP A 37 -0.19 -6.39 -11.07
CA TRP A 37 1.19 -6.39 -11.56
C TRP A 37 1.79 -7.79 -11.46
N PRO A 38 2.47 -8.29 -12.51
CA PRO A 38 3.17 -9.58 -12.45
C PRO A 38 4.15 -9.64 -11.26
N ASP A 39 4.90 -8.56 -11.05
CA ASP A 39 5.92 -8.45 -9.99
C ASP A 39 5.33 -8.36 -8.58
N GLY A 40 4.05 -7.99 -8.46
CA GLY A 40 3.36 -7.88 -7.18
C GLY A 40 3.15 -9.24 -6.51
N LEU A 41 3.17 -10.34 -7.26
CA LEU A 41 2.99 -11.68 -6.69
C LEU A 41 4.11 -12.03 -5.70
N GLY A 42 5.35 -11.62 -6.01
CA GLY A 42 6.48 -11.77 -5.10
C GLY A 42 6.28 -10.98 -3.80
N GLN A 43 5.69 -9.78 -3.90
CA GLN A 43 5.39 -8.95 -2.73
C GLN A 43 4.27 -9.55 -1.87
N ILE A 44 3.22 -10.10 -2.49
CA ILE A 44 2.16 -10.78 -1.75
C ILE A 44 2.73 -11.97 -0.97
N ASN A 45 3.57 -12.79 -1.59
CA ASN A 45 4.20 -13.93 -0.93
C ASN A 45 5.06 -13.48 0.25
N LYS A 46 5.90 -12.46 0.03
CA LYS A 46 6.73 -11.86 1.08
C LYS A 46 5.90 -11.36 2.26
N ILE A 47 4.88 -10.55 2.03
CA ILE A 47 3.99 -10.05 3.10
C ILE A 47 3.26 -11.19 3.80
N THR A 48 2.85 -12.22 3.05
CA THR A 48 2.18 -13.39 3.61
C THR A 48 3.10 -14.18 4.54
N ASP A 49 4.33 -14.46 4.11
CA ASP A 49 5.24 -15.33 4.85
C ASP A 49 5.96 -14.57 5.97
N ASP A 50 6.49 -13.39 5.68
CA ASP A 50 7.31 -12.60 6.62
C ASP A 50 6.48 -11.80 7.63
N THR A 51 5.19 -11.57 7.35
CA THR A 51 4.29 -10.82 8.27
C THR A 51 3.16 -11.70 8.78
N ILE A 52 2.30 -12.22 7.91
CA ILE A 52 1.10 -12.95 8.37
C ILE A 52 1.49 -14.23 9.11
N ARG A 53 2.27 -15.11 8.47
CA ARG A 53 2.66 -16.40 9.08
C ARG A 53 3.62 -16.22 10.25
N ALA A 54 4.55 -15.28 10.15
CA ALA A 54 5.56 -15.05 11.18
C ALA A 54 4.99 -14.39 12.45
N GLU A 55 4.09 -13.41 12.30
CA GLU A 55 3.58 -12.63 13.44
C GLU A 55 2.22 -13.13 13.97
N PHE A 56 1.44 -13.81 13.13
CA PHE A 56 0.09 -14.26 13.46
C PHE A 56 -0.10 -15.76 13.16
N PRO A 57 0.62 -16.65 13.87
CA PRO A 57 0.59 -18.10 13.62
C PRO A 57 -0.77 -18.76 13.87
N ASP A 58 -1.69 -18.05 14.56
CA ASP A 58 -3.08 -18.47 14.79
C ASP A 58 -3.98 -18.28 13.56
N LYS A 59 -3.56 -17.48 12.58
CA LYS A 59 -4.34 -17.21 11.37
C LYS A 59 -4.17 -18.32 10.35
N ARG A 60 -5.29 -18.76 9.77
CA ARG A 60 -5.35 -19.90 8.86
C ARG A 60 -5.57 -19.45 7.43
N TYR A 61 -4.72 -19.94 6.52
CA TYR A 61 -4.87 -19.73 5.08
C TYR A 61 -6.25 -20.25 4.61
N GLY A 62 -6.92 -19.51 3.74
CA GLY A 62 -8.24 -19.81 3.19
C GLY A 62 -9.43 -19.46 4.11
N ALA A 63 -9.17 -19.23 5.41
CA ALA A 63 -10.21 -18.82 6.38
C ALA A 63 -10.02 -17.38 6.87
N ASP A 64 -8.78 -16.98 7.17
CA ASP A 64 -8.45 -15.65 7.67
C ASP A 64 -7.73 -14.79 6.63
N TYR A 65 -6.96 -15.42 5.74
CA TYR A 65 -6.29 -14.72 4.64
C TYR A 65 -6.13 -15.62 3.42
N VAL A 66 -6.07 -15.02 2.23
CA VAL A 66 -5.88 -15.73 0.95
C VAL A 66 -5.03 -14.90 0.00
N ASN A 67 -4.18 -15.56 -0.78
CA ASN A 67 -3.48 -14.94 -1.91
C ASN A 67 -4.22 -15.28 -3.21
N LEU A 68 -4.97 -14.32 -3.76
CA LEU A 68 -5.72 -14.44 -5.02
C LEU A 68 -4.83 -14.36 -6.27
N GLY A 69 -3.55 -14.03 -6.09
CA GLY A 69 -2.55 -14.00 -7.16
C GLY A 69 -2.61 -12.76 -8.04
N TYR A 70 -2.05 -12.92 -9.24
CA TYR A 70 -1.95 -11.88 -10.27
C TYR A 70 -2.99 -12.06 -11.37
N LYS A 71 -3.59 -10.96 -11.82
CA LYS A 71 -4.36 -10.93 -13.07
C LYS A 71 -4.03 -9.72 -13.92
N ALA A 72 -3.76 -9.98 -15.20
CA ALA A 72 -3.63 -8.96 -16.22
C ALA A 72 -5.00 -8.36 -16.58
N GLY A 73 -4.99 -7.14 -17.15
CA GLY A 73 -6.18 -6.51 -17.73
C GLY A 73 -6.65 -5.23 -17.07
N GLY A 74 -5.97 -4.74 -16.03
CA GLY A 74 -6.21 -3.42 -15.41
C GLY A 74 -7.69 -3.18 -15.10
N GLY A 75 -8.22 -2.04 -15.53
CA GLY A 75 -9.64 -1.70 -15.37
C GLY A 75 -10.63 -2.74 -15.93
N GLY A 76 -10.29 -3.42 -17.03
CA GLY A 76 -11.13 -4.50 -17.58
C GLY A 76 -11.21 -5.72 -16.67
N ALA A 77 -10.09 -6.07 -16.01
CA ALA A 77 -10.06 -7.11 -14.99
C ALA A 77 -10.93 -6.72 -13.79
N ILE A 78 -10.81 -5.48 -13.32
CA ILE A 78 -11.61 -4.96 -12.21
C ILE A 78 -13.11 -4.99 -12.55
N ASN A 79 -13.51 -4.51 -13.73
CA ASN A 79 -14.91 -4.57 -14.19
C ASN A 79 -15.46 -6.00 -14.22
N THR A 80 -14.64 -6.96 -14.67
CA THR A 80 -15.04 -8.37 -14.66
C THR A 80 -15.25 -8.86 -13.23
N MET A 81 -14.35 -8.50 -12.30
CA MET A 81 -14.46 -8.87 -10.88
C MET A 81 -15.63 -8.19 -10.16
N MET A 82 -16.07 -7.01 -10.62
CA MET A 82 -17.30 -6.36 -10.15
C MET A 82 -18.56 -7.15 -10.50
N VAL A 83 -18.58 -7.83 -11.65
CA VAL A 83 -19.71 -8.68 -12.06
C VAL A 83 -19.61 -10.07 -11.46
N ASN A 84 -18.44 -10.71 -11.61
CA ASN A 84 -18.16 -12.04 -11.10
C ASN A 84 -16.65 -12.22 -10.86
N LEU A 85 -16.26 -12.22 -9.59
CA LEU A 85 -14.91 -12.41 -9.13
C LEU A 85 -14.33 -13.76 -9.59
N LYS A 86 -15.12 -14.83 -9.50
CA LYS A 86 -14.69 -16.21 -9.78
C LYS A 86 -14.49 -16.48 -11.27
N THR A 87 -15.15 -15.70 -12.14
CA THR A 87 -14.85 -15.72 -13.58
C THR A 87 -13.43 -15.25 -13.87
N MET A 88 -12.98 -14.20 -13.17
CA MET A 88 -11.62 -13.69 -13.33
C MET A 88 -10.58 -14.53 -12.55
N ILE A 89 -10.94 -14.98 -11.35
CA ILE A 89 -10.08 -15.67 -10.40
C ILE A 89 -10.77 -16.97 -9.97
N PRO A 90 -10.72 -18.04 -10.78
CA PRO A 90 -11.38 -19.31 -10.42
C PRO A 90 -10.66 -20.06 -9.28
N ALA A 91 -9.35 -19.85 -9.16
CA ALA A 91 -8.49 -20.44 -8.14
C ALA A 91 -7.54 -19.40 -7.57
N ASP A 92 -7.10 -19.62 -6.33
CA ASP A 92 -6.09 -18.83 -5.66
C ASP A 92 -4.68 -19.06 -6.26
N ALA A 93 -3.68 -18.37 -5.71
CA ALA A 93 -2.29 -18.49 -6.16
C ALA A 93 -1.66 -19.88 -5.92
N LEU A 94 -2.25 -20.71 -5.05
CA LEU A 94 -1.80 -22.08 -4.76
C LEU A 94 -2.56 -23.12 -5.59
N GLY A 95 -3.54 -22.71 -6.39
CA GLY A 95 -4.36 -23.58 -7.24
C GLY A 95 -5.61 -24.13 -6.56
N ALA A 96 -5.95 -23.71 -5.34
CA ALA A 96 -7.20 -24.08 -4.68
C ALA A 96 -8.36 -23.27 -5.27
N LEU A 97 -9.47 -23.93 -5.60
CA LEU A 97 -10.68 -23.27 -6.10
C LEU A 97 -11.21 -22.28 -5.05
N LEU A 98 -11.63 -21.08 -5.46
CA LEU A 98 -12.14 -20.10 -4.49
C LEU A 98 -13.38 -20.60 -3.74
N ASP A 99 -14.19 -21.45 -4.38
CA ASP A 99 -15.37 -22.07 -3.76
C ASP A 99 -15.02 -23.03 -2.61
N SER A 100 -13.80 -23.58 -2.57
CA SER A 100 -13.38 -24.46 -1.48
C SER A 100 -12.79 -23.71 -0.28
N LEU A 101 -12.52 -22.40 -0.41
CA LEU A 101 -11.93 -21.59 0.63
C LEU A 101 -13.02 -20.96 1.51
N PRO A 102 -13.07 -21.23 2.83
CA PRO A 102 -14.13 -20.73 3.71
C PRO A 102 -14.40 -19.22 3.65
N MET A 103 -13.38 -18.40 3.44
CA MET A 103 -13.55 -16.93 3.36
C MET A 103 -14.03 -16.42 2.00
N MET A 104 -13.95 -17.24 0.95
CA MET A 104 -14.27 -16.87 -0.43
C MET A 104 -15.49 -17.61 -1.00
N ALA A 105 -15.96 -18.66 -0.31
CA ALA A 105 -17.06 -19.51 -0.76
C ALA A 105 -18.32 -18.70 -1.13
N GLU A 106 -18.72 -17.77 -0.27
CA GLU A 106 -19.92 -16.92 -0.48
C GLU A 106 -19.63 -15.65 -1.29
N THR A 107 -18.36 -15.33 -1.55
CA THR A 107 -17.96 -14.11 -2.27
C THR A 107 -18.20 -14.27 -3.77
N ARG A 108 -19.05 -13.43 -4.35
CA ARG A 108 -19.40 -13.46 -5.78
C ARG A 108 -18.74 -12.34 -6.56
N SER A 109 -18.61 -11.16 -5.96
CA SER A 109 -18.13 -9.95 -6.60
C SER A 109 -17.26 -9.13 -5.67
N LEU A 110 -16.62 -8.08 -6.19
CA LEU A 110 -15.92 -7.10 -5.36
C LEU A 110 -16.87 -6.35 -4.40
N SER A 111 -18.17 -6.25 -4.71
CA SER A 111 -19.16 -5.59 -3.83
C SER A 111 -19.40 -6.32 -2.51
N ASP A 112 -18.99 -7.59 -2.42
CA ASP A 112 -19.08 -8.36 -1.16
C ASP A 112 -17.93 -8.00 -0.19
N PHE A 113 -16.94 -7.22 -0.63
CA PHE A 113 -15.85 -6.74 0.21
C PHE A 113 -16.24 -5.44 0.91
N SER A 114 -15.92 -5.34 2.20
CA SER A 114 -16.21 -4.14 2.99
C SER A 114 -15.32 -2.95 2.64
N VAL A 115 -14.12 -3.19 2.12
CA VAL A 115 -13.16 -2.15 1.75
C VAL A 115 -12.17 -2.69 0.72
N ILE A 116 -11.82 -1.86 -0.26
CA ILE A 116 -10.71 -2.10 -1.17
C ILE A 116 -9.53 -1.25 -0.73
N VAL A 117 -8.38 -1.89 -0.56
CA VAL A 117 -7.13 -1.22 -0.25
C VAL A 117 -6.16 -1.50 -1.39
N SER A 118 -5.61 -0.47 -2.05
CA SER A 118 -4.56 -0.64 -3.07
C SER A 118 -3.32 0.15 -2.72
N LEU A 119 -2.16 -0.50 -2.83
CA LEU A 119 -0.84 0.11 -2.72
C LEU A 119 -0.22 0.09 -4.11
N THR A 120 0.15 1.25 -4.63
CA THR A 120 0.51 1.40 -6.04
C THR A 120 1.81 2.16 -6.28
N ALA A 121 2.52 1.75 -7.33
CA ALA A 121 3.66 2.47 -7.86
C ALA A 121 3.43 3.06 -9.27
N GLY A 122 2.23 2.91 -9.84
CA GLY A 122 1.92 3.36 -11.20
C GLY A 122 0.59 2.82 -11.72
N ASP A 123 0.50 2.66 -13.05
CA ASP A 123 -0.69 2.18 -13.77
C ASP A 123 -0.45 0.75 -14.29
N PRO A 124 -1.37 -0.22 -14.09
CA PRO A 124 -2.63 -0.12 -13.34
C PRO A 124 -2.42 -0.08 -11.83
N GLY A 125 -3.25 0.66 -11.10
CA GLY A 125 -3.09 0.84 -9.67
C GLY A 125 -4.34 1.38 -8.98
N LEU A 126 -4.12 2.14 -7.91
CA LEU A 126 -5.17 2.66 -7.05
C LEU A 126 -6.20 3.51 -7.81
N LYS A 127 -5.77 4.23 -8.85
CA LYS A 127 -6.65 5.02 -9.71
C LYS A 127 -7.70 4.14 -10.43
N GLU A 128 -7.30 2.96 -10.90
CA GLU A 128 -8.19 2.00 -11.56
C GLU A 128 -9.14 1.36 -10.54
N TRP A 129 -8.69 1.08 -9.32
CA TRP A 129 -9.57 0.59 -8.24
C TRP A 129 -10.64 1.61 -7.86
N ILE A 130 -10.32 2.90 -7.86
CA ILE A 130 -11.31 3.97 -7.62
C ILE A 130 -12.33 3.99 -8.75
N GLN A 131 -11.88 4.13 -10.00
CA GLN A 131 -12.76 4.32 -11.15
C GLN A 131 -13.63 3.10 -11.48
N PHE A 132 -13.07 1.90 -11.36
CA PHE A 132 -13.72 0.67 -11.84
C PHE A 132 -14.33 -0.19 -10.73
N ALA A 133 -14.01 0.06 -9.46
CA ALA A 133 -14.65 -0.63 -8.34
C ALA A 133 -15.32 0.34 -7.36
N GLY A 134 -14.61 1.36 -6.90
CA GLY A 134 -15.12 2.33 -5.93
C GLY A 134 -16.35 3.09 -6.44
N ASP A 135 -16.19 3.82 -7.54
CA ASP A 135 -17.24 4.67 -8.11
C ASP A 135 -18.43 3.86 -8.64
N ILE A 136 -18.17 2.68 -9.21
CA ILE A 136 -19.20 1.80 -9.79
C ILE A 136 -19.95 1.03 -8.70
N GLY A 137 -19.22 0.47 -7.74
CA GLY A 137 -19.77 -0.42 -6.72
C GLY A 137 -20.21 0.27 -5.43
N GLY A 138 -19.87 1.55 -5.25
CA GLY A 138 -20.03 2.23 -3.96
C GLY A 138 -19.17 1.64 -2.84
N ILE A 139 -18.09 0.94 -3.19
CA ILE A 139 -17.22 0.26 -2.24
C ILE A 139 -16.20 1.27 -1.70
N PRO A 140 -16.01 1.39 -0.38
CA PRO A 140 -14.96 2.25 0.16
C PRO A 140 -13.58 1.85 -0.36
N VAL A 141 -12.88 2.80 -0.98
CA VAL A 141 -11.50 2.62 -1.46
C VAL A 141 -10.55 3.44 -0.61
N MET A 142 -9.44 2.85 -0.19
CA MET A 142 -8.33 3.54 0.46
C MET A 142 -7.02 2.97 -0.08
N GLY A 143 -5.90 3.61 0.27
CA GLY A 143 -4.64 3.07 -0.21
C GLY A 143 -3.46 3.97 0.02
N GLY A 144 -2.41 3.71 -0.74
CA GLY A 144 -1.19 4.50 -0.73
C GLY A 144 -0.44 4.37 -2.04
N GLY A 145 0.38 5.36 -2.31
CA GLY A 145 1.24 5.40 -3.48
C GLY A 145 2.66 5.77 -3.11
N THR A 146 3.59 5.54 -4.02
CA THR A 146 4.92 6.14 -3.93
C THR A 146 4.81 7.67 -3.84
N ALA A 147 5.84 8.36 -3.34
CA ALA A 147 5.82 9.81 -3.23
C ALA A 147 5.56 10.52 -4.58
N VAL A 148 5.90 9.87 -5.70
CA VAL A 148 5.66 10.38 -7.05
C VAL A 148 4.22 10.14 -7.54
N VAL A 149 3.55 9.07 -7.09
CA VAL A 149 2.15 8.77 -7.45
C VAL A 149 1.16 9.47 -6.53
N ALA A 150 1.52 9.73 -5.27
CA ALA A 150 0.63 10.35 -4.28
C ALA A 150 -0.07 11.65 -4.75
N PRO A 151 0.60 12.59 -5.46
CA PRO A 151 -0.06 13.79 -5.97
C PRO A 151 -1.22 13.53 -6.94
N GLU A 152 -1.16 12.44 -7.70
CA GLU A 152 -2.20 12.07 -8.66
C GLU A 152 -3.49 11.59 -7.96
N LEU A 153 -3.38 11.19 -6.69
CA LEU A 153 -4.47 10.63 -5.90
C LEU A 153 -5.20 11.71 -5.08
N TYR A 154 -4.60 12.88 -4.85
CA TYR A 154 -5.22 13.95 -4.05
C TYR A 154 -6.59 14.42 -4.55
N PRO A 155 -6.88 14.51 -5.87
CA PRO A 155 -8.21 14.88 -6.34
C PRO A 155 -9.32 13.91 -5.92
N TYR A 156 -8.98 12.66 -5.61
CA TYR A 156 -9.95 11.63 -5.22
C TYR A 156 -10.22 11.63 -3.70
N TYR A 157 -9.40 12.31 -2.89
CA TYR A 157 -9.56 12.36 -1.44
C TYR A 157 -10.17 13.69 -0.97
N PRO A 158 -11.16 13.69 -0.05
CA PRO A 158 -11.77 12.53 0.62
C PRO A 158 -13.04 11.97 -0.06
N GLN A 159 -13.45 12.50 -1.22
CA GLN A 159 -14.78 12.18 -1.79
C GLN A 159 -14.89 10.76 -2.35
N GLN A 160 -13.86 10.28 -3.05
CA GLN A 160 -13.83 8.97 -3.71
C GLN A 160 -12.90 7.98 -2.97
N MET A 161 -12.04 8.48 -2.09
CA MET A 161 -11.15 7.70 -1.23
C MET A 161 -11.35 8.04 0.24
N VAL A 162 -11.47 7.01 1.08
CA VAL A 162 -11.64 7.18 2.54
C VAL A 162 -10.30 7.36 3.28
N GLY A 163 -9.17 7.12 2.63
CA GLY A 163 -7.85 7.30 3.22
C GLY A 163 -6.72 7.15 2.20
N ILE A 164 -5.63 7.90 2.40
CA ILE A 164 -4.45 7.92 1.53
C ILE A 164 -3.15 7.93 2.35
N MET A 165 -2.17 7.11 1.95
CA MET A 165 -0.79 7.17 2.42
C MET A 165 0.14 7.59 1.28
N GLY A 166 0.76 8.77 1.42
CA GLY A 166 1.71 9.30 0.43
C GLY A 166 3.14 8.98 0.78
N GLY A 167 3.73 8.03 0.05
CA GLY A 167 5.13 7.65 0.16
C GLY A 167 5.58 7.18 1.55
N LEU A 168 6.89 7.13 1.75
CA LEU A 168 7.47 6.59 2.99
C LEU A 168 7.01 7.38 4.24
N LYS A 169 6.78 8.69 4.07
CA LYS A 169 6.25 9.54 5.13
C LYS A 169 4.86 9.08 5.57
N GLY A 170 3.94 8.88 4.64
CA GLY A 170 2.59 8.39 4.95
C GLY A 170 2.60 7.02 5.61
N ALA A 171 3.52 6.14 5.19
CA ALA A 171 3.73 4.85 5.86
C ALA A 171 4.18 5.03 7.33
N SER A 172 5.13 5.95 7.58
CA SER A 172 5.64 6.22 8.93
C SER A 172 4.60 6.85 9.87
N GLU A 173 3.74 7.72 9.34
CA GLU A 173 2.62 8.31 10.09
C GLU A 173 1.60 7.24 10.49
N TYR A 174 1.32 6.29 9.59
CA TYR A 174 0.41 5.19 9.88
C TYR A 174 1.00 4.18 10.87
N GLU A 175 2.28 3.83 10.75
CA GLU A 175 3.01 3.03 11.76
C GLU A 175 2.96 3.70 13.14
N SER A 176 3.22 5.01 13.20
CA SER A 176 3.16 5.78 14.45
C SER A 176 1.74 5.79 15.06
N ALA A 177 0.72 5.97 14.23
CA ALA A 177 -0.68 5.90 14.68
C ALA A 177 -1.06 4.50 15.18
N LEU A 178 -0.55 3.45 14.53
CA LEU A 178 -0.74 2.06 14.96
C LEU A 178 -0.07 1.83 16.32
N MET A 179 1.13 2.38 16.54
CA MET A 179 1.84 2.28 17.81
C MET A 179 1.09 2.93 18.96
N LEU A 180 0.57 4.13 18.74
CA LEU A 180 -0.25 4.85 19.72
C LEU A 180 -1.58 4.14 20.02
N GLY A 181 -2.18 3.51 19.01
CA GLY A 181 -3.46 2.80 19.16
C GLY A 181 -3.36 1.39 19.73
N TYR A 182 -2.21 0.73 19.59
CA TYR A 182 -1.99 -0.65 20.02
C TYR A 182 -0.63 -0.77 20.74
N PRO A 183 -0.54 -0.52 22.06
CA PRO A 183 0.72 -0.50 22.81
C PRO A 183 1.54 -1.79 22.71
N ASP A 184 0.90 -2.94 22.50
CA ASP A 184 1.58 -4.23 22.31
C ASP A 184 2.41 -4.30 21.00
N THR A 185 2.36 -3.28 20.16
CA THR A 185 3.15 -3.17 18.91
C THR A 185 4.57 -2.66 19.13
N GLU A 186 4.99 -2.31 20.35
CA GLU A 186 6.37 -1.86 20.64
C GLU A 186 7.45 -2.87 20.19
N ARG A 187 7.09 -4.15 20.07
CA ARG A 187 8.00 -5.22 19.61
C ARG A 187 8.05 -5.41 18.09
N LEU A 188 7.19 -4.73 17.35
CA LEU A 188 7.12 -4.88 15.91
C LEU A 188 8.09 -3.92 15.21
N GLU A 189 8.75 -4.41 14.17
CA GLU A 189 9.62 -3.57 13.34
C GLU A 189 8.79 -2.50 12.61
N MET A 190 9.11 -1.23 12.85
CA MET A 190 8.51 -0.06 12.20
C MET A 190 9.47 0.47 11.14
N ALA A 191 9.56 -0.25 10.03
CA ALA A 191 10.57 -0.03 9.00
C ALA A 191 10.45 1.38 8.39
N ALA A 192 9.24 1.91 8.19
CA ALA A 192 9.10 3.26 7.65
C ALA A 192 9.58 4.32 8.66
N THR A 193 9.19 4.19 9.92
CA THR A 193 9.57 5.10 11.01
C THR A 193 11.09 5.14 11.19
N VAL A 194 11.77 3.99 11.13
CA VAL A 194 13.24 3.92 11.19
C VAL A 194 13.88 4.57 9.96
N ARG A 195 13.36 4.30 8.76
CA ARG A 195 13.90 4.84 7.50
C ARG A 195 13.70 6.36 7.34
N MET A 196 12.79 6.98 8.10
CA MET A 196 12.67 8.43 8.15
C MET A 196 13.92 9.11 8.76
N GLY A 197 14.67 8.42 9.64
CA GLY A 197 15.88 8.96 10.27
C GLY A 197 16.94 9.43 9.26
N PRO A 198 17.46 8.54 8.40
CA PRO A 198 18.38 8.91 7.32
C PRO A 198 17.83 10.02 6.41
N GLN A 199 16.54 9.96 6.07
CA GLN A 199 15.90 10.97 5.22
C GLN A 199 15.95 12.36 5.86
N VAL A 200 15.67 12.49 7.16
CA VAL A 200 15.76 13.78 7.87
C VAL A 200 17.18 14.32 7.86
N VAL A 201 18.18 13.48 8.13
CA VAL A 201 19.59 13.90 8.12
C VAL A 201 20.02 14.40 6.74
N SER A 202 19.67 13.66 5.67
CA SER A 202 19.98 14.08 4.31
C SER A 202 19.36 15.43 3.96
N HIS A 203 18.09 15.67 4.32
CA HIS A 203 17.44 16.96 4.08
C HIS A 203 18.10 18.10 4.86
N VAL A 204 18.48 17.87 6.13
CA VAL A 204 19.18 18.87 6.94
C VAL A 204 20.53 19.23 6.30
N VAL A 205 21.28 18.25 5.81
CA VAL A 205 22.57 18.48 5.13
C VAL A 205 22.37 19.31 3.86
N ILE A 206 21.39 18.97 3.02
CA ILE A 206 21.09 19.73 1.79
C ILE A 206 20.72 21.18 2.13
N VAL A 207 19.84 21.39 3.11
CA VAL A 207 19.47 22.75 3.56
C VAL A 207 20.68 23.53 4.04
N LEU A 208 21.56 22.89 4.83
CA LEU A 208 22.78 23.53 5.32
C LEU A 208 23.73 23.90 4.18
N LEU A 209 23.89 23.03 3.18
CA LEU A 209 24.69 23.32 1.98
C LEU A 209 24.11 24.47 1.16
N VAL A 210 22.78 24.55 1.01
CA VAL A 210 22.10 25.66 0.35
C VAL A 210 22.33 26.98 1.11
N ILE A 211 22.22 26.96 2.44
CA ILE A 211 22.48 28.14 3.28
C ILE A 211 23.94 28.60 3.13
N LEU A 212 24.90 27.68 3.23
CA LEU A 212 26.33 28.01 3.06
C LEU A 212 26.62 28.56 1.66
N GLY A 213 26.04 27.97 0.61
CA GLY A 213 26.15 28.46 -0.76
C GLY A 213 25.61 29.89 -0.91
N ASN A 214 24.44 30.17 -0.32
CA ASN A 214 23.85 31.51 -0.33
C ASN A 214 24.69 32.54 0.44
N ILE A 215 25.27 32.15 1.58
CA ILE A 215 26.19 33.02 2.34
C ILE A 215 27.43 33.33 1.50
N GLY A 216 28.04 32.31 0.87
CA GLY A 216 29.19 32.46 -0.02
C GLY A 216 28.91 33.44 -1.17
N TYR A 217 27.78 33.25 -1.87
CA TYR A 217 27.33 34.13 -2.95
C TYR A 217 27.18 35.60 -2.49
N LEU A 218 26.57 35.83 -1.32
CA LEU A 218 26.39 37.18 -0.79
C LEU A 218 27.71 37.86 -0.41
N LEU A 219 28.67 37.09 0.11
CA LEU A 219 30.01 37.60 0.44
C LEU A 219 30.81 37.97 -0.83
N GLU A 220 30.75 37.15 -1.88
CA GLU A 220 31.36 37.47 -3.17
C GLU A 220 30.71 38.69 -3.84
N ARG A 221 29.38 38.77 -3.83
CA ARG A 221 28.64 39.92 -4.39
C ARG A 221 29.03 41.23 -3.68
N LYS A 222 29.21 41.22 -2.36
CA LYS A 222 29.70 42.39 -1.61
C LYS A 222 31.14 42.78 -1.96
N LYS A 223 32.01 41.81 -2.30
CA LYS A 223 33.37 42.09 -2.80
C LYS A 223 33.38 42.68 -4.21
N SER A 224 32.48 42.21 -5.08
CA SER A 224 32.36 42.71 -6.47
C SER A 224 31.81 44.13 -6.56
N ILE A 225 30.94 44.55 -5.63
CA ILE A 225 30.37 45.92 -5.62
C ILE A 225 31.35 46.95 -5.02
N ARG A 226 32.36 46.48 -4.28
CA ARG A 226 33.38 47.32 -3.62
C ARG A 226 34.64 47.53 -4.46
N ARG A 227 34.73 46.90 -5.63
CA ARG A 227 35.75 47.13 -6.67
C ARG A 227 35.13 47.98 -7.77
#